data_AF-A0A936SMU6-F1
#
_entry.id   AF-A0A936SMU6-F1
#
_cell.length_a   1.000
_cell.length_b   1.000
_cell.length_c   1.000
_cell.angle_alpha   90.00
_cell.angle_beta   90.00
_cell.angle_gamma   90.00
#
_symmetry.space_group_name_H-M   'P 1'
#
loop_
_entity.id
_entity.type
_entity.pdbx_description
1 polymer ?
#
loop_
_entity_poly.entity_id
_entity_poly.type
_entity_poly.pdbx_seq_one_letter_code
_entity_poly.pdbx_strand_id
1 'polypeptide(L)'
;MKLLPENIRAQIPPLYATENEKDPIVQCKFFCPWNSWTWYVLEGDDTEYEDAGTEKFASDYIFFGWVNGDADEFGYFRLSELESAQGPYGLSIERDIGFEPCKLSVVKEHSFGVFERR
;
A
#
# COMPACT_ATOMS: atom_id res chain seq x y z
N MET A 1 1.81 -11.21 -12.27
CA MET A 1 2.89 -10.23 -11.97
C MET A 1 3.12 -10.25 -10.47
N LYS A 2 4.37 -10.13 -9.98
CA LYS A 2 4.62 -10.04 -8.53
C LYS A 2 4.30 -8.63 -8.04
N LEU A 3 3.50 -8.49 -6.98
CA LEU A 3 3.13 -7.18 -6.43
C LEU A 3 4.36 -6.44 -5.90
N LEU A 4 5.20 -7.12 -5.10
CA LEU A 4 6.41 -6.54 -4.54
C LEU A 4 7.68 -7.21 -5.12
N PRO A 5 8.21 -6.71 -6.25
CA PRO A 5 9.51 -7.15 -6.75
C PRO A 5 10.66 -6.60 -5.87
N GLU A 6 11.81 -7.29 -5.86
CA GLU A 6 12.93 -6.99 -4.98
C GLU A 6 13.48 -5.57 -5.15
N ASN A 7 13.46 -5.04 -6.38
CA ASN A 7 13.92 -3.68 -6.66
C ASN A 7 13.04 -2.60 -6.00
N ILE A 8 11.74 -2.87 -5.86
CA ILE A 8 10.81 -1.95 -5.18
C ILE A 8 10.94 -2.14 -3.68
N ARG A 9 11.01 -3.38 -3.19
CA ARG A 9 11.23 -3.68 -1.77
C ARG A 9 12.48 -3.00 -1.22
N ALA A 10 13.56 -2.97 -1.98
CA ALA A 10 14.82 -2.31 -1.59
C ALA A 10 14.72 -0.77 -1.48
N GLN A 11 13.67 -0.16 -2.05
CA GLN A 11 13.45 1.29 -2.00
C GLN A 11 12.53 1.71 -0.85
N ILE A 12 11.78 0.77 -0.27
CA ILE A 12 10.83 1.05 0.80
C ILE A 12 11.61 1.21 2.12
N PRO A 13 11.49 2.37 2.80
CA PRO A 13 12.02 2.55 4.14
C PRO A 13 11.43 1.54 5.13
N PRO A 14 12.21 1.07 6.12
CA PRO A 14 11.68 0.20 7.15
C PRO A 14 10.59 0.92 7.96
N LEU A 15 9.75 0.15 8.66
CA LEU A 15 8.70 0.72 9.51
C LEU A 15 9.29 1.70 10.54
N TYR A 16 8.56 2.79 10.79
CA TYR A 16 8.91 3.91 11.67
C TYR A 16 10.04 4.83 11.17
N ALA A 17 10.61 4.60 9.98
CA ALA A 17 11.70 5.43 9.46
C ALA A 17 11.31 6.88 9.14
N THR A 18 10.04 7.11 8.83
CA THR A 18 9.49 8.40 8.37
C THR A 18 8.49 9.02 9.35
N GLU A 19 8.38 8.49 10.58
CA GLU A 19 7.39 8.95 11.59
C GLU A 19 7.47 10.45 11.92
N ASN A 20 8.66 11.04 11.79
CA ASN A 20 8.94 12.45 12.07
C ASN A 20 8.89 13.33 10.81
N GLU A 21 8.60 12.74 9.64
CA GLU A 21 8.48 13.44 8.38
C GLU A 21 7.05 13.95 8.18
N LYS A 22 6.90 15.27 7.98
CA LYS A 22 5.58 15.87 7.77
C LYS A 22 4.95 15.53 6.42
N ASP A 23 5.78 15.20 5.43
CA ASP A 23 5.38 15.00 4.04
C ASP A 23 6.27 13.89 3.42
N PRO A 24 6.10 12.64 3.89
CA PRO A 24 6.95 11.52 3.49
C PRO A 24 6.77 11.18 2.01
N ILE A 25 7.75 10.49 1.45
CA ILE A 25 7.71 10.01 0.06
C ILE A 25 6.90 8.71 -0.01
N VAL A 26 5.91 8.71 -0.90
CA VAL A 26 5.20 7.50 -1.32
C VAL A 26 6.09 6.73 -2.29
N GLN A 27 6.44 5.50 -1.95
CA GLN A 27 7.39 4.67 -2.70
C GLN A 27 6.70 3.83 -3.76
N CYS A 28 5.47 3.39 -3.49
CA CYS A 28 4.74 2.44 -4.32
C CYS A 28 3.24 2.67 -4.20
N LYS A 29 2.51 2.36 -5.27
CA LYS A 29 1.06 2.40 -5.33
C LYS A 29 0.51 1.05 -5.77
N PHE A 30 -0.41 0.52 -4.97
CA PHE A 30 -1.26 -0.61 -5.33
C PHE A 30 -2.69 -0.12 -5.55
N PHE A 31 -3.42 -0.74 -6.47
CA PHE A 31 -4.80 -0.38 -6.72
C PHE A 31 -5.64 -1.61 -7.03
N CYS A 32 -6.92 -1.50 -6.69
CA CYS A 32 -7.92 -2.51 -6.97
C CYS A 32 -8.58 -2.20 -8.32
N PRO A 33 -8.44 -3.04 -9.36
CA PRO A 33 -8.98 -2.73 -10.68
C PRO A 33 -10.52 -2.78 -10.77
N TRP A 34 -11.22 -3.29 -9.75
CA TRP A 34 -12.68 -3.43 -9.75
C TRP A 34 -13.41 -2.48 -8.78
N ASN A 35 -12.70 -1.69 -7.99
CA ASN A 35 -13.29 -0.67 -7.14
C ASN A 35 -12.32 0.51 -6.97
N SER A 36 -12.65 1.49 -6.13
CA SER A 36 -11.84 2.70 -5.96
C SER A 36 -10.68 2.55 -4.95
N TRP A 37 -10.45 1.36 -4.39
CA TRP A 37 -9.44 1.19 -3.34
C TRP A 37 -8.03 1.30 -3.90
N THR A 38 -7.22 2.13 -3.24
CA THR A 38 -5.83 2.39 -3.58
C THR A 38 -4.98 2.46 -2.31
N TRP A 39 -3.82 1.81 -2.33
CA TRP A 39 -2.86 1.81 -1.23
C TRP A 39 -1.58 2.49 -1.68
N TYR A 40 -1.16 3.51 -0.93
CA TYR A 40 0.06 4.27 -1.16
C TYR A 40 1.07 3.96 -0.06
N VAL A 41 2.13 3.25 -0.41
CA VAL A 41 3.14 2.74 0.53
C VAL A 41 4.12 3.84 0.90
N LEU A 42 4.31 4.06 2.21
CA LEU A 42 5.34 4.95 2.76
C LEU A 42 6.52 4.12 3.29
N GLU A 43 6.21 3.07 4.04
CA GLU A 43 7.18 2.22 4.74
C GLU A 43 6.76 0.76 4.65
N GLY A 44 7.68 -0.14 4.98
CA GLY A 44 7.38 -1.55 5.14
C GLY A 44 8.57 -2.39 5.54
N ASP A 45 8.29 -3.49 6.22
CA ASP A 45 9.31 -4.41 6.71
C ASP A 45 8.77 -5.84 6.81
N ASP A 46 9.68 -6.82 6.82
CA ASP A 46 9.32 -8.20 7.14
C ASP A 46 8.99 -8.30 8.63
N THR A 47 7.80 -8.78 8.94
CA THR A 47 7.33 -8.94 10.31
C THR A 47 6.93 -10.39 10.54
N GLU A 48 7.35 -10.93 11.67
CA GLU A 48 6.87 -12.19 12.19
C GLU A 48 5.74 -11.94 13.20
N TYR A 49 4.65 -12.68 13.09
CA TYR A 49 3.54 -12.64 14.03
C TYR A 49 3.05 -14.04 14.33
N GLU A 50 2.40 -14.19 15.49
CA GLU A 50 1.72 -15.42 15.85
C GLU A 50 0.47 -15.59 14.99
N ASP A 51 0.38 -16.69 14.23
CA ASP A 51 -0.79 -16.95 13.41
C ASP A 51 -1.95 -17.37 14.32
N ALA A 52 -2.92 -16.45 14.47
CA ALA A 52 -4.01 -16.59 15.42
C ALA A 52 -4.79 -17.88 15.19
N GLY A 53 -4.66 -18.83 16.13
CA GLY A 53 -5.28 -20.15 16.06
C GLY A 53 -4.32 -21.30 15.75
N THR A 54 -3.01 -21.04 15.66
CA THR A 54 -1.98 -22.07 15.54
C THR A 54 -0.77 -21.75 16.45
N GLU A 55 0.04 -22.76 16.79
CA GLU A 55 1.33 -22.55 17.49
C GLU A 55 2.47 -22.16 16.52
N LYS A 56 2.15 -21.65 15.33
CA LYS A 56 3.14 -21.30 14.31
C LYS A 56 3.29 -19.80 14.19
N PHE A 57 4.54 -19.37 14.03
CA PHE A 57 4.86 -18.02 13.58
C PHE A 57 4.68 -17.95 12.07
N ALA A 58 3.97 -16.92 11.60
CA ALA A 58 3.89 -16.56 10.20
C ALA A 58 4.75 -15.33 9.95
N SER A 59 5.37 -15.26 8.78
CA SER A 59 6.12 -14.10 8.32
C SER A 59 5.39 -13.46 7.15
N ASP A 60 5.29 -12.14 7.16
CA ASP A 60 4.72 -11.37 6.05
C ASP A 60 5.47 -10.04 5.89
N TYR A 61 5.28 -9.38 4.76
CA TYR A 61 5.74 -8.02 4.56
C TYR A 61 4.60 -7.06 4.91
N ILE A 62 4.78 -6.31 5.99
CA ILE A 62 3.80 -5.33 6.46
C ILE A 62 4.16 -3.98 5.88
N PHE A 63 3.21 -3.34 5.23
CA PHE A 63 3.31 -1.96 4.78
C PHE A 63 2.65 -1.02 5.78
N PHE A 64 3.16 0.20 5.85
CA PHE A 64 2.46 1.35 6.40
C PHE A 64 2.29 2.41 5.31
N GLY A 65 1.12 3.02 5.25
CA GLY A 65 0.82 3.95 4.17
C GLY A 65 -0.53 4.64 4.25
N TRP A 66 -0.82 5.41 3.21
CA TRP A 66 -2.10 6.06 3.02
C TRP A 66 -3.03 5.17 2.20
N VAL A 67 -4.23 4.93 2.71
CA VAL A 67 -5.26 4.10 2.08
C VAL A 67 -6.40 5.01 1.67
N ASN A 68 -6.71 5.00 0.38
CA ASN A 68 -7.87 5.64 -0.19
C ASN A 68 -8.90 4.56 -0.51
N GLY A 69 -9.97 4.51 0.27
CA GLY A 69 -11.03 3.50 0.17
C GLY A 69 -12.39 4.12 0.49
N ASP A 70 -13.16 3.48 1.38
CA ASP A 70 -14.43 4.05 1.87
C ASP A 70 -14.22 5.28 2.76
N ALA A 71 -13.10 5.29 3.49
CA ALA A 71 -12.58 6.45 4.21
C ALA A 71 -11.07 6.55 3.96
N ASP A 72 -10.59 7.78 3.94
CA ASP A 72 -9.19 8.12 3.76
C ASP A 72 -8.45 8.01 5.10
N GLU A 73 -7.49 7.10 5.20
CA GLU A 73 -6.79 6.85 6.46
C GLU A 73 -5.32 6.44 6.28
N PHE A 74 -4.54 6.58 7.36
CA PHE A 74 -3.27 5.90 7.49
C PHE A 74 -3.50 4.53 8.11
N GLY A 75 -2.90 3.50 7.51
CA GLY A 75 -3.13 2.13 7.96
C GLY A 75 -1.97 1.21 7.66
N TYR A 76 -1.96 0.10 8.40
CA TYR A 76 -1.11 -1.05 8.11
C TYR A 76 -1.86 -2.02 7.22
N PHE A 77 -1.17 -2.62 6.26
CA PHE A 77 -1.74 -3.65 5.38
C PHE A 77 -0.66 -4.65 4.97
N ARG A 78 -1.06 -5.89 4.75
CA ARG A 78 -0.13 -7.00 4.49
C ARG A 78 0.00 -7.31 3.01
N LEU A 79 1.20 -7.69 2.57
CA LEU A 79 1.41 -8.16 1.20
C LEU A 79 0.55 -9.38 0.88
N SER A 80 0.47 -10.36 1.79
CA SER A 80 -0.35 -11.56 1.57
C SER A 80 -1.85 -11.26 1.42
N GLU A 81 -2.37 -10.24 2.13
CA GLU A 81 -3.75 -9.79 1.96
C GLU A 81 -3.98 -9.20 0.58
N LEU A 82 -3.06 -8.35 0.12
CA LEU A 82 -3.16 -7.77 -1.23
C LEU A 82 -3.06 -8.84 -2.32
N GLU A 83 -2.16 -9.82 -2.17
CA GLU A 83 -1.97 -10.92 -3.13
C GLU A 83 -3.12 -11.93 -3.13
N SER A 84 -3.78 -12.14 -1.98
CA SER A 84 -4.90 -13.08 -1.85
C SER A 84 -6.26 -12.47 -2.21
N ALA A 85 -6.37 -11.14 -2.28
CA ALA A 85 -7.60 -10.46 -2.67
C ALA A 85 -8.03 -10.85 -4.09
N GLN A 86 -9.26 -11.37 -4.22
CA GLN A 86 -9.86 -11.76 -5.48
C GLN A 86 -11.14 -10.96 -5.73
N GLY A 87 -11.13 -10.21 -6.83
CA GLY A 87 -12.26 -9.47 -7.35
C GLY A 87 -13.16 -10.30 -8.27
N PRO A 88 -14.18 -9.66 -8.85
CA PRO A 88 -15.01 -10.27 -9.88
C PRO A 88 -14.16 -10.88 -10.99
N TYR A 89 -14.56 -12.06 -11.47
CA TYR A 89 -13.88 -12.76 -12.56
C TYR A 89 -12.40 -13.12 -12.28
N GLY A 90 -11.98 -13.18 -11.01
CA GLY A 90 -10.62 -13.53 -10.63
C GLY A 90 -9.61 -12.40 -10.84
N LEU A 91 -10.09 -11.15 -10.91
CA LEU A 91 -9.21 -9.98 -10.88
C LEU A 91 -8.43 -9.97 -9.55
N SER A 92 -7.17 -9.53 -9.60
CA SER A 92 -6.32 -9.40 -8.43
C SER A 92 -5.86 -7.95 -8.29
N ILE A 93 -5.44 -7.55 -7.08
CA ILE A 93 -4.86 -6.21 -6.88
C ILE A 93 -3.60 -6.08 -7.74
N GLU A 94 -3.38 -4.88 -8.26
CA GLU A 94 -2.27 -4.57 -9.16
C GLU A 94 -1.34 -3.52 -8.58
N ARG A 95 -0.06 -3.56 -8.99
CA ARG A 95 0.91 -2.49 -8.73
C ARG A 95 0.95 -1.55 -9.92
N ASP A 96 0.88 -0.26 -9.65
CA ASP A 96 1.07 0.77 -10.67
C ASP A 96 2.55 0.82 -11.10
N ILE A 97 2.84 0.35 -12.32
CA ILE A 97 4.22 0.28 -12.85
C ILE A 97 4.74 1.68 -13.23
N GLY A 98 3.84 2.59 -13.59
CA GLY A 98 4.18 3.96 -14.00
C GLY A 98 4.22 4.96 -12.84
N PHE A 99 3.98 4.50 -11.61
CA PHE A 99 4.02 5.37 -10.44
C PHE A 99 5.44 5.80 -10.13
N GLU A 100 5.68 7.12 -10.17
CA GLU A 100 6.94 7.73 -9.75
C GLU A 100 6.86 8.15 -8.27
N PRO A 101 7.85 7.80 -7.44
CA PRO A 101 7.86 8.20 -6.05
C PRO A 101 7.71 9.71 -5.88
N CYS A 102 6.73 10.12 -5.08
CA CYS A 102 6.40 11.52 -4.88
C CYS A 102 5.95 11.78 -3.45
N LYS A 103 5.84 13.05 -3.07
CA LYS A 103 5.39 13.46 -1.74
C LYS A 103 3.95 13.06 -1.49
N LEU A 104 3.65 12.67 -0.25
CA LEU A 104 2.29 12.31 0.15
C LEU A 104 1.28 13.43 -0.10
N SER A 105 1.68 14.70 0.09
CA SER A 105 0.87 15.87 -0.25
C SER A 105 0.37 15.87 -1.70
N VAL A 106 1.24 15.50 -2.66
CA VAL A 106 0.88 15.44 -4.10
C VAL A 106 -0.20 14.39 -4.32
N VAL A 107 -0.06 13.21 -3.73
CA VAL A 107 -1.07 12.15 -3.80
C VAL A 107 -2.41 12.63 -3.23
N LYS A 108 -2.40 13.27 -2.06
CA LYS A 108 -3.62 13.76 -1.39
C LYS A 108 -4.33 14.86 -2.18
N GLU A 109 -3.59 15.77 -2.81
CA GLU A 109 -4.18 16.81 -3.66
C GLU A 109 -4.93 16.24 -4.87
N HIS A 110 -4.40 15.17 -5.47
CA HIS A 110 -5.05 14.50 -6.60
C HIS A 110 -6.28 13.67 -6.20
N SER A 111 -6.31 13.12 -4.99
CA SER A 111 -7.49 12.41 -4.46
C SER A 111 -8.70 13.33 -4.19
N PHE A 112 -8.47 14.64 -3.98
CA PHE A 112 -9.53 15.64 -3.76
C PHE A 112 -10.03 16.34 -5.05
N GLY A 113 -9.50 15.97 -6.23
CA GLY A 113 -9.74 16.70 -7.49
C GLY A 113 -10.97 16.34 -8.32
N VAL A 114 -11.90 15.50 -7.83
CA VAL A 114 -13.11 15.11 -8.58
C VAL A 114 -14.38 15.75 -7.99
N PHE A 115 -14.38 17.07 -7.75
CA PHE A 115 -15.62 17.83 -7.54
C PHE A 115 -15.61 19.29 -8.05
N GLU A 116 -14.71 19.63 -8.98
CA GLU A 116 -14.85 20.86 -9.78
C GLU A 116 -14.63 20.56 -11.27
N ARG A 117 -15.65 20.03 -11.93
CA ARG A 117 -15.84 20.27 -13.36
C ARG A 117 -17.14 21.04 -13.54
N ARG A 118 -16.99 22.33 -13.85
CA ARG A 118 -18.03 23.18 -14.44
C ARG A 118 -18.56 22.58 -15.73
#